data_AF-A0A0M2SSV4-F1
#
_entry.id   AF-A0A0M2SSV4-F1
#
_cell.length_a   1.000
_cell.length_b   1.000
_cell.length_c   1.000
_cell.angle_alpha   90.00
_cell.angle_beta   90.00
_cell.angle_gamma   90.00
#
_symmetry.space_group_name_H-M   'P 1'
#
loop_
_entity.id
_entity.type
_entity.pdbx_description
1 polymer ?
#
loop_
_entity_poly.entity_id
_entity_poly.type
_entity_poly.pdbx_seq_one_letter_code
_entity_poly.pdbx_strand_id
1 'polypeptide(L)' 'MHVTITIRYYSPAGTVMQSGTFPLRGRAPESIAYEWLQQIKHQVHFDSLISVRINEDNDITDKVKALERS' A
#
# COMPACT_ATOMS: atom_id res chain seq x y z
N MET A 1 8.91 -7.26 -15.05
CA MET A 1 7.55 -7.35 -14.50
C MET A 1 7.31 -6.17 -13.58
N HIS A 2 6.21 -5.45 -13.78
CA HIS A 2 5.78 -4.33 -12.95
C HIS A 2 4.45 -4.70 -12.28
N VAL A 3 4.19 -4.11 -11.12
CA VAL A 3 2.90 -4.20 -10.43
C VAL A 3 2.38 -2.81 -10.16
N THR A 4 1.08 -2.64 -10.34
CA THR A 4 0.37 -1.45 -9.91
C THR A 4 -0.17 -1.70 -8.52
N ILE A 5 0.22 -0.89 -7.56
CA ILE A 5 -0.25 -0.96 -6.17
C ILE A 5 -1.19 0.20 -5.96
N THR A 6 -2.36 -0.05 -5.40
CA THR A 6 -3.33 0.97 -5.02
C THR A 6 -3.58 0.89 -3.52
N ILE A 7 -3.27 1.96 -2.79
CA ILE A 7 -3.47 2.09 -1.36
C ILE A 7 -4.60 3.09 -1.13
N ARG A 8 -5.60 2.69 -0.35
CA ARG A 8 -6.64 3.56 0.18
C ARG A 8 -6.45 3.71 1.68
N TYR A 9 -6.50 4.94 2.16
CA TYR A 9 -6.36 5.25 3.58
C TYR A 9 -7.19 6.47 3.97
N TYR A 10 -7.46 6.59 5.27
CA TYR A 10 -8.08 7.78 5.83
C TYR A 10 -7.02 8.82 6.15
N SER A 11 -7.31 10.06 5.76
CA SER A 11 -6.59 11.26 6.15
C SER A 11 -7.57 12.24 6.81
N PRO A 12 -7.08 13.28 7.50
CA PRO A 12 -7.95 14.31 8.08
C PRO A 12 -8.85 15.02 7.06
N ALA A 13 -8.43 15.03 5.78
CA ALA A 13 -9.19 15.61 4.68
C ALA A 13 -10.22 14.65 4.05
N GLY A 14 -10.31 13.41 4.56
CA GLY A 14 -11.16 12.35 4.04
C GLY A 14 -10.36 11.15 3.51
N THR A 15 -11.05 10.30 2.73
CA THR A 15 -10.44 9.11 2.12
C THR A 15 -9.54 9.48 0.95
N VAL A 16 -8.28 9.07 1.04
CA VAL A 16 -7.29 9.24 -0.02
C VAL A 16 -7.05 7.90 -0.71
N MET A 17 -6.97 7.94 -2.04
CA MET A 17 -6.55 6.81 -2.87
C MET A 17 -5.28 7.21 -3.60
N GLN A 18 -4.21 6.44 -3.41
CA GLN A 18 -2.99 6.57 -4.19
C GLN A 18 -2.73 5.29 -4.98
N SER A 19 -2.32 5.45 -6.23
CA SER A 19 -1.93 4.35 -7.10
C SER A 19 -0.53 4.61 -7.66
N GLY A 20 0.33 3.60 -7.60
CA GLY A 20 1.71 3.69 -8.07
C GLY A 20 2.13 2.41 -8.77
N THR A 21 2.94 2.52 -9.81
CA THR A 21 3.47 1.37 -10.55
C THR A 21 4.91 1.13 -10.17
N PHE A 22 5.21 -0.06 -9.66
CA PHE A 22 6.50 -0.43 -9.11
C PHE A 22 7.11 -1.62 -9.85
N PRO A 23 8.43 -1.64 -10.08
CA PRO A 23 9.09 -2.80 -10.67
C PRO A 23 9.28 -3.90 -9.62
N LEU A 24 8.92 -5.15 -9.95
CA LEU A 24 8.98 -6.25 -8.97
C LEU A 24 10.41 -6.63 -8.55
N ARG A 25 11.41 -6.48 -9.44
CA ARG A 25 12.86 -6.75 -9.20
C ARG A 25 13.20 -7.96 -8.30
N GLY A 26 12.39 -9.03 -8.33
CA GLY A 26 12.56 -10.22 -7.48
C GLY A 26 12.07 -10.08 -6.02
N ARG A 27 11.45 -8.96 -5.65
CA ARG A 27 10.79 -8.73 -4.36
C ARG A 27 9.32 -9.13 -4.42
N ALA A 28 8.77 -9.56 -3.29
CA ALA A 28 7.34 -9.81 -3.16
C ALA A 28 6.55 -8.49 -3.27
N PRO A 29 5.43 -8.46 -4.00
CA PRO A 29 4.67 -7.24 -4.19
C PRO A 29 4.03 -6.75 -2.87
N GLU A 30 3.73 -7.64 -1.92
CA GLU A 30 3.34 -7.26 -0.55
C GLU A 30 4.43 -6.48 0.20
N SER A 31 5.71 -6.84 0.02
CA SER A 31 6.82 -6.10 0.63
C SER A 31 6.97 -4.71 0.03
N ILE A 32 6.85 -4.58 -1.30
CA ILE A 32 6.89 -3.28 -1.98
C ILE A 32 5.71 -2.40 -1.53
N ALA A 33 4.51 -3.00 -1.41
CA ALA A 33 3.33 -2.29 -0.94
C ALA A 33 3.49 -1.79 0.50
N TYR A 34 4.10 -2.61 1.38
CA TYR A 34 4.41 -2.22 2.75
C TYR A 34 5.45 -1.10 2.82
N GLU A 35 6.57 -1.21 2.09
CA GLU A 35 7.58 -0.15 1.99
C GLU A 35 6.96 1.18 1.53
N TRP A 36 6.09 1.13 0.52
CA TRP A 36 5.40 2.31 0.03
C TRP A 36 4.40 2.87 1.04
N LEU A 37 3.65 2.01 1.73
CA LEU A 37 2.75 2.43 2.82
C LEU A 37 3.51 3.17 3.93
N GLN A 38 4.69 2.67 4.32
CA GLN A 38 5.55 3.35 5.30
C GLN A 38 5.98 4.73 4.79
N GLN A 39 6.38 4.84 3.53
CA GLN A 39 6.72 6.14 2.93
C GLN A 39 5.54 7.12 2.96
N ILE A 40 4.32 6.65 2.64
CA ILE A 40 3.10 7.47 2.73
C ILE A 40 2.90 7.94 4.17
N LYS A 41 2.96 7.03 5.14
CA LYS A 41 2.83 7.35 6.59
C LYS A 41 3.83 8.42 7.05
N HIS A 42 5.03 8.44 6.47
CA HIS A 42 6.05 9.46 6.78
C HIS A 42 5.80 10.82 6.11
N GLN A 43 5.11 10.85 4.97
CA GLN A 43 4.93 12.07 4.17
C GLN A 43 3.60 12.79 4.45
N VAL A 44 2.55 12.05 4.82
CA VAL A 44 1.19 12.57 4.99
C VAL A 44 0.65 12.20 6.37
N HIS A 45 -0.37 12.95 6.81
CA HIS A 45 -1.12 12.56 7.99
C HIS A 45 -1.97 11.32 7.66
N PHE A 46 -1.42 10.15 7.97
CA PHE A 46 -2.05 8.86 7.80
C PHE A 46 -2.81 8.49 9.08
N ASP A 47 -4.12 8.33 8.97
CA ASP A 47 -4.96 7.94 10.12
C ASP A 47 -5.11 6.43 10.19
N SER A 48 -5.67 5.82 9.14
CA SER A 48 -5.92 4.38 9.11
C SER A 48 -5.94 3.79 7.69
N LEU A 49 -5.49 2.54 7.58
CA LEU A 49 -5.45 1.79 6.32
C LEU A 49 -6.84 1.25 5.97
N ILE A 50 -7.34 1.57 4.77
CA ILE A 50 -8.62 1.05 4.27
C ILE A 50 -8.37 -0.24 3.49
N SER A 51 -7.58 -0.16 2.42
CA SER A 51 -7.33 -1.31 1.54
C SER A 51 -6.02 -1.15 0.77
N VAL A 52 -5.38 -2.27 0.45
CA VAL A 52 -4.22 -2.34 -0.44
C VAL A 52 -4.49 -3.37 -1.52
N ARG A 53 -4.42 -2.96 -2.79
CA ARG A 53 -4.64 -3.83 -3.95
C ARG A 53 -3.47 -3.83 -4.90
N ILE A 54 -3.16 -4.98 -5.48
CA ILE A 54 -2.20 -5.16 -6.57
C ILE A 54 -2.98 -5.44 -7.86
N ASN A 55 -2.62 -4.72 -8.92
CA ASN A 55 -3.22 -4.82 -10.26
C ASN A 55 -4.76 -4.78 -10.22
N GLU A 56 -5.31 -4.00 -9.29
CA GLU A 56 -6.75 -3.80 -9.00
C GLU A 56 -7.55 -5.03 -8.54
N ASP A 57 -7.09 -6.24 -8.86
CA ASP A 57 -7.80 -7.50 -8.63
C ASP A 57 -7.33 -8.25 -7.37
N ASN A 58 -6.06 -8.08 -6.96
CA ASN A 58 -5.49 -8.78 -5.81
C ASN A 58 -5.50 -7.90 -4.56
N ASP A 59 -6.47 -8.09 -3.66
CA ASP A 59 -6.45 -7.47 -2.35
C ASP A 59 -5.42 -8.14 -1.42
N ILE A 60 -4.46 -7.35 -0.94
CA ILE A 60 -3.39 -7.80 -0.04
C ILE A 60 -3.40 -7.04 1.27
N THR A 61 -4.52 -6.43 1.64
CA THR A 61 -4.65 -5.60 2.84
C THR A 61 -4.19 -6.37 4.09
N ASP A 62 -4.63 -7.61 4.26
CA ASP A 62 -4.26 -8.44 5.41
C ASP A 62 -2.78 -8.82 5.41
N LYS A 63 -2.19 -9.07 4.24
CA LYS A 63 -0.74 -9.35 4.12
C LYS A 63 0.10 -8.15 4.55
N VAL A 64 -0.30 -6.96 4.11
CA VAL A 64 0.40 -5.71 4.47
C VAL A 64 0.24 -5.41 5.96
N LYS A 65 -0.97 -5.61 6.53
CA LYS A 65 -1.20 -5.48 7.97
C LYS A 65 -0.40 -6.49 8.80
N ALA A 66 -0.22 -7.71 8.30
CA ALA A 66 0.60 -8.72 8.96
C ALA A 66 2.08 -8.31 9.00
N LEU A 67 2.60 -7.73 7.91
CA LEU A 67 3.97 -7.21 7.85
C LEU A 67 4.22 -6.04 8.82
N GLU A 68 3.19 -5.22 9.08
CA GLU A 68 3.29 -4.11 10.05
C GLU A 68 3.35 -4.58 11.51
N ARG A 69 2.88 -5.80 11.79
CA ARG A 69 2.89 -6.40 13.13
C ARG A 69 4.12 -7.28 13.40
N SER A 70 4.96 -7.50 12.40
CA SER A 70 6.10 -8.42 12.47
C SER A 70 7.41 -7.73 12.85
#